data_AF-A0A0M8YKT3-F1
#
_entry.id   AF-A0A0M8YKT3-F1
#
_cell.length_a   1.000
_cell.length_b   1.000
_cell.length_c   1.000
_cell.angle_alpha   90.00
_cell.angle_beta   90.00
_cell.angle_gamma   90.00
#
_symmetry.space_group_name_H-M   'P 1'
#
loop_
_entity.id
_entity.type
_entity.pdbx_description
1 polymer ?
#
loop_
_entity_poly.entity_id
_entity_poly.type
_entity_poly.pdbx_seq_one_letter_code
_entity_poly.pdbx_strand_id
1 'polypeptide(L)'
;MLAQLGPGTDAADLEVRYTRLRTARAVALEVLAERRAGLLAEPLRLTVDGVMTVDNSGNLTGLERQITAVSGAVAPDETTTGDEGLPVVVVAALRPARRRW
;
A
#
# COMPACT_ATOMS: atom_id res chain seq x y z
N MET A 1 -5.14 -7.07 -2.19
CA MET A 1 -3.93 -6.22 -1.98
C MET A 1 -3.84 -5.05 -2.96
N LEU A 2 -4.23 -5.17 -4.23
CA LEU A 2 -4.14 -4.07 -5.22
C LEU A 2 -4.78 -2.74 -4.79
N ALA A 3 -5.91 -2.76 -4.07
CA ALA A 3 -6.56 -1.55 -3.56
C ALA A 3 -5.68 -0.73 -2.58
N GLN A 4 -4.64 -1.32 -1.99
CA GLN A 4 -3.74 -0.66 -1.04
C GLN A 4 -2.53 0.01 -1.71
N LEU A 5 -2.19 -0.34 -2.95
CA LEU A 5 -1.09 0.30 -3.71
C LEU A 5 -1.55 1.57 -4.43
N GLY A 6 -2.86 1.71 -4.67
CA GLY A 6 -3.46 2.87 -5.31
C GLY A 6 -3.44 2.82 -6.85
N PRO A 7 -4.20 3.71 -7.50
CA PRO A 7 -4.57 3.58 -8.92
C PRO A 7 -3.44 3.87 -9.92
N GLY A 8 -2.29 4.39 -9.47
CA GLY A 8 -1.15 4.74 -10.32
C GLY A 8 -0.08 3.66 -10.45
N THR A 9 -0.34 2.46 -9.95
CA THR A 9 0.66 1.38 -9.97
C THR A 9 0.48 0.54 -11.23
N ASP A 10 1.52 0.47 -12.06
CA ASP A 10 1.50 -0.30 -13.30
C ASP A 10 1.53 -1.81 -13.00
N ALA A 11 0.59 -2.55 -13.57
CA ALA A 11 0.49 -4.00 -13.43
C ALA A 11 1.71 -4.74 -14.03
N ALA A 12 2.32 -4.20 -15.10
CA ALA A 12 3.51 -4.79 -15.70
C ALA A 12 4.74 -4.67 -14.79
N ASP A 13 4.92 -3.52 -14.14
CA ASP A 13 5.97 -3.31 -13.14
C ASP A 13 5.77 -4.23 -11.91
N LEU A 14 4.52 -4.38 -11.47
CA LEU A 14 4.18 -5.29 -10.38
C LEU A 14 4.54 -6.75 -10.68
N GLU A 15 4.27 -7.22 -11.90
CA GLU A 15 4.63 -8.59 -12.31
C GLU A 15 6.14 -8.80 -12.26
N VAL A 16 6.93 -7.86 -12.82
CA VAL A 16 8.39 -7.92 -12.79
C VAL A 16 8.91 -7.99 -11.34
N ARG A 17 8.42 -7.12 -10.45
CA ARG A 17 8.82 -7.14 -9.04
C ARG A 17 8.38 -8.41 -8.33
N TYR A 18 7.20 -8.93 -8.65
CA TYR A 18 6.71 -10.17 -8.08
C TYR A 18 7.58 -11.37 -8.48
N THR A 19 8.04 -11.45 -9.74
CA THR A 19 8.97 -12.52 -10.16
C THR A 19 10.29 -12.50 -9.37
N ARG A 20 10.74 -11.31 -8.96
CA ARG A 20 11.95 -11.11 -8.15
C ARG A 20 11.72 -11.40 -6.67
N LEU A 21 10.68 -10.83 -6.07
CA LEU A 21 10.43 -10.81 -4.62
C LEU A 21 9.59 -11.99 -4.11
N ARG A 22 8.92 -12.71 -5.02
CA ARG A 22 8.18 -13.97 -4.78
C ARG A 22 7.00 -13.91 -3.81
N THR A 23 6.70 -12.76 -3.22
CA THR A 23 5.53 -12.58 -2.35
C THR A 23 4.85 -11.24 -2.61
N ALA A 24 3.52 -11.21 -2.64
CA ALA A 24 2.76 -9.98 -2.84
C ALA A 24 3.00 -8.95 -1.73
N ARG A 25 3.30 -9.41 -0.50
CA ARG A 25 3.64 -8.53 0.62
C ARG A 25 4.96 -7.80 0.37
N ALA A 26 6.00 -8.50 -0.08
CA ALA A 26 7.28 -7.85 -0.37
C ALA A 26 7.15 -6.81 -1.48
N VAL A 27 6.37 -7.10 -2.53
CA VAL A 27 6.09 -6.13 -3.60
C VAL A 27 5.34 -4.91 -3.07
N ALA A 28 4.31 -5.13 -2.26
CA ALA A 28 3.54 -4.04 -1.66
C ALA A 28 4.40 -3.14 -0.75
N LEU A 29 5.28 -3.73 0.05
CA LEU A 29 6.19 -2.97 0.92
C LEU A 29 7.21 -2.17 0.10
N GLU A 30 7.74 -2.73 -0.98
CA GLU A 30 8.68 -2.04 -1.86
C GLU A 30 8.05 -0.80 -2.51
N VAL A 31 6.87 -0.96 -3.12
CA VAL A 31 6.15 0.15 -3.79
C VAL A 31 5.78 1.25 -2.80
N LEU A 32 5.33 0.89 -1.59
CA LEU A 32 5.00 1.88 -0.56
C LEU A 32 6.24 2.58 0.00
N ALA A 33 7.37 1.88 0.12
CA ALA A 33 8.64 2.45 0.55
C ALA A 33 9.20 3.44 -0.49
N GLU A 34 9.13 3.12 -1.78
CA GLU A 34 9.52 4.03 -2.86
C GLU A 34 8.68 5.31 -2.85
N ARG A 35 7.37 5.20 -2.68
CA ARG A 35 6.49 6.36 -2.59
C ARG A 35 6.79 7.22 -1.37
N ARG A 36 7.09 6.61 -0.22
CA ARG A 36 7.55 7.33 0.97
C ARG A 36 8.85 8.07 0.69
N ALA A 37 9.81 7.44 0.03
CA ALA A 37 11.08 8.07 -0.34
C ALA A 37 10.86 9.27 -1.28
N GLY A 38 9.96 9.15 -2.25
CA GLY A 38 9.56 10.26 -3.14
C GLY A 38 8.99 11.45 -2.36
N LEU A 39 8.06 11.21 -1.44
CA LEU A 39 7.49 12.28 -0.60
C LEU A 39 8.50 12.92 0.36
N LEU A 40 9.50 12.16 0.82
CA LEU A 40 10.58 12.71 1.66
C LEU A 40 11.60 13.52 0.86
N ALA A 41 11.73 13.26 -0.45
CA ALA A 41 12.56 14.05 -1.35
C ALA A 41 11.88 15.38 -1.73
N GLU A 42 10.55 15.45 -1.67
CA GLU A 42 9.78 16.68 -1.89
C GLU A 42 9.66 17.51 -0.59
N PRO A 43 9.62 18.85 -0.68
CA PRO A 43 9.31 19.68 0.48
C PRO A 43 7.90 19.36 1.00
N LEU A 44 7.82 18.90 2.25
CA LEU A 44 6.57 18.47 2.89
C LEU A 44 5.51 19.58 3.00
N ARG A 45 5.94 20.84 2.96
CA ARG A 45 5.07 22.01 2.90
C ARG A 45 5.62 22.98 1.87
N LEU A 46 4.79 23.31 0.88
CA LEU A 46 5.09 24.30 -0.14
C LEU A 46 4.05 25.41 -0.05
N THR A 47 4.50 26.62 0.29
CA THR A 47 3.69 27.83 0.27
C THR A 47 4.12 28.67 -0.91
N VAL A 48 3.24 28.81 -1.91
CA VAL A 48 3.46 29.74 -3.03
C VAL A 48 2.76 31.04 -2.67
N ASP A 49 3.53 32.14 -2.58
CA ASP A 49 3.02 33.45 -2.16
C ASP A 49 1.79 33.86 -2.99
N GLY A 50 0.62 33.80 -2.33
CA GLY A 50 -0.64 34.38 -2.78
C GLY A 50 -1.73 33.42 -3.30
N VAL A 51 -1.45 32.13 -3.55
CA VAL A 51 -2.46 31.29 -4.26
C VAL A 51 -2.63 29.87 -3.71
N MET A 52 -1.61 29.24 -3.14
CA MET A 52 -1.72 27.83 -2.77
C MET A 52 -0.73 27.41 -1.68
N THR A 53 -1.26 26.76 -0.64
CA THR A 53 -0.49 26.01 0.34
C THR A 53 -0.73 24.52 0.12
N VAL A 54 0.34 23.77 -0.16
CA VAL A 54 0.31 22.30 -0.17
C VAL A 54 0.95 21.79 1.10
N ASP A 55 0.25 20.92 1.81
CA ASP A 55 0.78 20.20 2.98
C ASP A 55 0.68 18.69 2.75
N ASN A 56 1.84 18.04 2.61
CA ASN A 56 1.98 16.61 2.37
C ASN A 56 2.20 15.80 3.65
N SER A 57 2.23 16.41 4.84
CA SER A 57 2.46 15.71 6.11
C SER A 57 1.37 14.68 6.43
N GLY A 58 0.11 15.01 6.09
CA GLY A 58 -1.02 14.07 6.20
C GLY A 58 -0.87 12.86 5.29
N ASN A 59 -0.35 13.06 4.07
CA ASN A 59 -0.10 12.00 3.10
C ASN A 59 1.01 11.07 3.57
N LEU A 60 2.11 11.62 4.11
CA LEU A 60 3.19 10.84 4.71
C LEU A 60 2.68 9.97 5.86
N THR A 61 1.92 10.56 6.79
CA THR A 61 1.33 9.83 7.93
C THR A 61 0.33 8.76 7.48
N GLY A 62 -0.35 8.97 6.35
CA GLY A 62 -1.23 7.97 5.74
C GLY A 62 -0.45 6.79 5.17
N LEU A 63 0.64 7.05 4.45
CA LEU A 63 1.51 6.02 3.88
C LEU A 63 2.22 5.19 4.95
N GLU A 64 2.69 5.81 6.03
CA GLU A 64 3.33 5.09 7.14
C GLU A 64 2.36 4.12 7.84
N ARG A 65 1.08 4.53 7.98
CA ARG A 65 0.02 3.64 8.46
C ARG A 65 -0.27 2.50 7.49
N GLN A 66 -0.28 2.75 6.18
CA GLN A 66 -0.45 1.70 5.17
C GLN A 66 0.70 0.69 5.19
N ILE A 67 1.96 1.15 5.27
CA ILE A 67 3.14 0.29 5.41
C ILE A 67 3.02 -0.60 6.65
N THR A 68 2.63 -0.02 7.79
CA THR A 68 2.44 -0.78 9.04
C THR A 68 1.35 -1.85 8.88
N ALA A 69 0.22 -1.52 8.25
CA ALA A 69 -0.87 -2.46 8.01
C ALA A 69 -0.47 -3.61 7.07
N VAL A 70 0.28 -3.32 6.01
CA VAL A 70 0.79 -4.35 5.07
C VAL A 70 1.86 -5.22 5.72
N SER A 71 2.72 -4.64 6.56
CA SER A 71 3.80 -5.37 7.24
C SER A 71 3.25 -6.47 8.16
N GLY A 72 2.14 -6.19 8.85
CA GLY A 72 1.47 -7.12 9.75
C GLY A 72 0.43 -8.03 9.11
N ALA A 73 0.15 -7.88 7.81
CA ALA A 73 -0.84 -8.70 7.10
C ALA A 73 -0.19 -9.95 6.50
N VAL A 74 -0.95 -11.05 6.48
CA VAL A 74 -0.58 -12.27 5.73
C VAL A 74 -0.80 -12.00 4.24
N ALA A 75 0.20 -12.31 3.42
CA ALA A 75 0.05 -12.18 1.97
C ALA A 75 -0.89 -13.25 1.40
N PRO A 76 -1.63 -12.96 0.31
CA PRO A 76 -2.51 -13.95 -0.32
C PRO A 76 -1.74 -15.18 -0.84
N ASP A 77 -0.47 -15.00 -1.19
CA ASP A 77 0.40 -16.06 -1.69
C ASP A 77 1.23 -16.72 -0.56
N GLU A 78 1.18 -16.17 0.65
CA GLU A 78 1.74 -16.80 1.84
C GLU A 78 0.72 -17.83 2.34
N THR A 79 0.82 -19.07 1.86
CA THR A 79 0.11 -20.18 2.49
C THR A 79 0.60 -20.28 3.93
N THR A 80 -0.27 -20.02 4.90
CA THR A 80 -0.04 -20.36 6.31
C THR A 80 0.49 -21.79 6.34
N THR A 81 1.79 -21.94 6.62
CA THR A 81 2.42 -23.24 6.77
C THR A 81 1.89 -23.81 8.08
N GLY A 82 0.75 -24.49 8.00
CA GLY A 82 0.05 -24.99 9.17
C GLY A 82 -1.44 -25.22 8.94
N ASP A 83 -1.83 -25.86 7.83
CA ASP A 83 -2.90 -26.86 7.83
C ASP A 83 -2.88 -27.60 6.50
N GLU A 84 -2.44 -28.85 6.51
CA GLU A 84 -2.58 -29.73 5.36
C GLU A 84 -4.08 -30.02 5.16
N GLY A 85 -4.66 -29.50 4.07
CA GLY A 85 -5.76 -30.20 3.40
C GLY A 85 -7.17 -29.59 3.42
N LEU A 86 -7.36 -28.28 3.49
CA LEU A 86 -8.66 -27.68 3.14
C LEU A 86 -8.51 -26.41 2.28
N PRO A 87 -9.32 -26.22 1.21
CA PRO A 87 -9.31 -24.99 0.44
C PRO A 87 -9.91 -23.86 1.28
N VAL A 88 -9.05 -23.11 1.97
CA VAL A 88 -9.45 -21.91 2.72
C VAL A 88 -9.80 -20.82 1.73
N VAL A 89 -11.10 -20.67 1.46
CA VAL A 89 -11.65 -19.50 0.78
C VAL A 89 -11.54 -18.32 1.74
N VAL A 90 -10.57 -17.44 1.50
CA VAL A 90 -10.40 -16.21 2.30
C VAL A 90 -11.46 -15.19 1.87
N VAL A 91 -12.51 -15.05 2.69
CA VAL A 91 -13.54 -14.01 2.51
C VAL A 91 -13.03 -12.69 3.07
N ALA A 92 -12.69 -11.74 2.20
CA ALA A 92 -12.36 -10.38 2.61
C ALA A 92 -13.65 -9.64 3.04
N ALA A 93 -13.76 -9.29 4.33
CA ALA A 93 -14.91 -8.54 4.83
C ALA A 93 -14.94 -7.12 4.24
N LEU A 94 -15.96 -6.81 3.44
CA LEU A 94 -16.20 -5.46 2.91
C LEU A 94 -16.63 -4.54 4.06
N ARG A 95 -15.82 -3.52 4.35
CA ARG A 95 -16.19 -2.47 5.32
C ARG A 95 -17.18 -1.49 4.67
N PRO A 96 -18.28 -1.13 5.34
CA PRO A 96 -19.25 -0.19 4.80
C PRO A 96 -18.64 1.21 4.66
N ALA A 97 -18.80 1.81 3.48
CA ALA A 97 -18.41 3.19 3.22
C ALA A 97 -19.32 4.14 4.01
N ARG A 98 -18.76 4.87 4.97
CA ARG A 98 -19.51 5.88 5.74
C ARG A 98 -19.70 7.12 4.86
N ARG A 99 -20.86 7.25 4.24
CA ARG A 99 -21.30 8.48 3.56
C ARG A 99 -21.83 9.44 4.64
N ARG A 100 -21.10 10.52 4.94
CA ARG A 100 -21.61 11.65 5.73
C ARG A 100 -22.39 12.57 4.77
N TRP A 101 -23.64 12.84 5.12
CA TRP A 101 -24.47 13.90 4.55
C TRP A 101 -24.19 15.20 5.29
#